data_AF-H8FXB1-F1
#
_entry.id   AF-H8FXB1-F1
#
_cell.length_a   1.000
_cell.length_b   1.000
_cell.length_c   1.000
_cell.angle_alpha   90.00
_cell.angle_beta   90.00
_cell.angle_gamma   90.00
#
_symmetry.space_group_name_H-M   'P 1'
#
loop_
_entity.id
_entity.type
_entity.pdbx_description
1 polymer ?
#
loop_
_entity_poly.entity_id
_entity_poly.type
_entity_poly.pdbx_seq_one_letter_code
_entity_poly.pdbx_strand_id
1 'polypeptide(L)' 'MVAWGFFDERFAPLYAETGRPGVPTRLIVGLHLLKHMYGLSDEAVCDRWVCDPYFQYFCGETFFQHAPAGGTAPR' A
#
# COMPACT_ATOMS: atom_id res chain seq x y z
N MET A 1 0.78 17.41 -4.26
CA MET A 1 1.51 16.14 -4.54
C MET A 1 1.95 15.56 -3.21
N VAL A 2 1.73 14.27 -2.97
CA VAL A 2 2.24 13.59 -1.78
C VAL A 2 3.77 13.51 -1.90
N ALA A 3 4.49 13.93 -0.86
CA ALA A 3 5.96 13.93 -0.84
C ALA A 3 6.50 12.51 -0.59
N TRP A 4 6.35 11.62 -1.57
CA TRP A 4 6.74 10.21 -1.43
C TRP A 4 8.22 10.03 -1.05
N GLY A 5 9.13 10.85 -1.59
CA GLY A 5 10.55 10.81 -1.23
C GLY A 5 10.83 11.05 0.27
N PHE A 6 10.03 11.88 0.95
CA PHE A 6 10.15 12.07 2.40
C PHE A 6 9.78 10.78 3.17
N PHE A 7 8.73 10.08 2.73
CA PHE A 7 8.35 8.83 3.34
C PHE A 7 9.39 7.74 3.06
N ASP A 8 9.85 7.62 1.81
CA ASP A 8 10.87 6.64 1.44
C ASP A 8 12.16 6.83 2.24
N GLU A 9 12.66 8.07 2.41
CA GLU A 9 13.85 8.33 3.24
C GLU A 9 13.65 7.98 4.71
N ARG A 10 12.45 8.21 5.26
CA ARG A 10 12.12 7.98 6.67
C ARG A 10 11.85 6.52 6.98
N PHE A 11 11.30 5.79 6.03
CA PHE A 11 10.99 4.37 6.16
C PHE A 11 12.11 3.48 5.62
N ALA A 12 13.02 3.96 4.77
CA ALA A 12 14.17 3.20 4.28
C ALA A 12 14.95 2.44 5.38
N PRO A 13 15.22 3.01 6.57
CA PRO A 13 15.91 2.28 7.64
C PRO A 13 15.11 1.13 8.26
N LEU A 14 13.79 1.12 8.07
CA LEU A 14 12.86 0.11 8.60
C LEU A 14 12.67 -1.07 7.64
N TYR A 15 13.20 -0.97 6.42
CA TYR A 15 13.11 -2.00 5.41
C TYR A 15 14.44 -2.76 5.32
N ALA A 16 14.38 -4.09 5.46
CA ALA A 16 15.55 -4.94 5.33
C ALA A 16 15.88 -5.16 3.84
N GLU A 17 17.13 -4.97 3.45
CA GLU A 17 17.61 -5.26 2.08
C GLU A 17 17.68 -6.77 1.78
N THR A 18 17.63 -7.61 2.82
CA THR A 18 17.69 -9.07 2.72
C THR A 18 16.56 -9.71 3.55
N GLY A 19 15.68 -10.48 2.90
CA GLY A 19 14.56 -11.17 3.55
C GLY A 19 13.27 -11.18 2.73
N ARG A 20 12.12 -11.30 3.40
CA ARG A 20 10.78 -11.20 2.77
C ARG A 20 10.69 -9.81 2.10
N PRO A 21 10.30 -9.72 0.81
CA PRO A 21 10.17 -8.44 0.13
C PRO A 21 9.27 -7.54 0.97
N GLY A 22 9.82 -6.43 1.46
CA GLY A 22 9.08 -5.48 2.26
C GLY A 22 7.93 -4.93 1.42
N VAL A 23 6.73 -4.89 2.01
CA VAL A 23 5.56 -4.30 1.37
C VAL A 23 5.88 -2.83 1.06
N PRO A 24 5.81 -2.33 -0.19
CA PRO A 24 6.29 -0.99 -0.53
C PRO A 24 5.79 0.08 0.44
N THR A 25 6.68 0.96 0.91
CA THR A 25 6.31 2.05 1.86
C THR A 25 5.14 2.87 1.33
N ARG A 26 5.18 3.16 0.03
CA ARG A 26 4.12 3.86 -0.69
C ARG A 26 2.76 3.16 -0.62
N LEU A 27 2.73 1.82 -0.62
CA LEU A 27 1.50 1.04 -0.47
C LEU A 27 0.91 1.20 0.93
N ILE A 28 1.73 1.08 1.97
CA ILE A 28 1.28 1.23 3.37
C ILE A 28 0.78 2.66 3.64
N VAL A 29 1.58 3.67 3.28
CA VAL A 29 1.21 5.07 3.46
C VAL A 29 0.00 5.44 2.61
N GLY A 30 -0.08 4.93 1.37
CA GLY A 30 -1.20 5.13 0.48
C GLY A 30 -2.51 4.59 1.06
N LEU A 31 -2.51 3.36 1.57
CA LEU A 31 -3.68 2.77 2.23
C LEU A 31 -4.10 3.54 3.47
N HIS A 32 -3.17 4.00 4.32
CA HIS A 32 -3.51 4.82 5.48
C HIS A 32 -4.12 6.18 5.09
N LEU A 33 -3.61 6.83 4.05
CA LEU A 33 -4.19 8.07 3.54
C LEU A 33 -5.60 7.84 2.99
N LEU A 34 -5.80 6.80 2.18
CA LEU A 34 -7.11 6.44 1.63
C LEU A 34 -8.11 6.09 2.72
N LYS A 35 -7.69 5.30 3.72
CA LYS A 35 -8.49 4.98 4.90
C LYS A 35 -8.96 6.25 5.61
N HIS A 36 -8.06 7.19 5.87
CA HIS A 36 -8.39 8.43 6.56
C HIS A 36 -9.28 9.37 5.73
N MET A 37 -8.97 9.53 4.44
CA MET A 37 -9.72 10.41 3.53
C MET A 37 -11.18 9.96 3.33
N TYR A 38 -11.42 8.66 3.25
CA TYR A 38 -12.74 8.09 3.01
C TYR A 38 -13.43 7.55 4.28
N GLY A 39 -12.78 7.66 5.45
CA GLY A 39 -13.31 7.15 6.72
C GLY A 39 -13.56 5.64 6.74
N LEU A 40 -12.72 4.86 6.04
CA LEU A 40 -12.88 3.41 5.88
C LEU A 40 -12.23 2.62 7.04
N SER A 41 -12.65 1.36 7.22
CA SER A 41 -11.89 0.39 8.03
C SER A 41 -10.67 -0.15 7.26
N ASP A 42 -9.77 -0.85 7.95
CA ASP A 42 -8.61 -1.48 7.31
C ASP A 42 -9.02 -2.56 6.30
N GLU A 43 -10.10 -3.29 6.58
CA GLU A 43 -10.66 -4.30 5.68
C GLU A 43 -11.35 -3.63 4.49
N ALA A 44 -12.18 -2.61 4.75
CA ALA A 44 -12.92 -1.91 3.70
C ALA A 44 -12.00 -1.17 2.71
N VAL A 45 -10.86 -0.64 3.18
CA VAL A 45 -9.86 -0.05 2.28
C VAL A 45 -9.15 -1.13 1.44
N CYS A 46 -8.89 -2.31 1.99
CA CYS A 46 -8.31 -3.43 1.25
C CYS A 46 -9.24 -3.96 0.16
N ASP A 47 -10.53 -4.15 0.48
CA ASP A 47 -11.53 -4.61 -0.48
C ASP A 47 -11.69 -3.60 -1.63
N ARG A 48 -11.73 -2.30 -1.29
CA ARG A 48 -11.85 -1.25 -2.29
C ARG A 48 -10.59 -1.09 -3.13
N TRP A 49 -9.42 -1.28 -2.55
CA TRP A 49 -8.15 -1.23 -3.28
C TRP A 49 -8.05 -2.32 -4.36
N VAL A 50 -8.58 -3.52 -4.14
CA VAL A 50 -8.64 -4.58 -5.17
C VAL A 50 -9.59 -4.23 -6.30
N CYS A 51 -10.67 -3.50 -6.02
CA CYS A 51 -11.69 -3.16 -7.01
C CYS A 51 -11.42 -1.85 -7.77
N ASP A 52 -10.59 -0.95 -7.21
CA ASP A 52 -10.39 0.40 -7.72
C ASP A 52 -8.96 0.60 -8.27
N PRO A 53 -8.77 0.64 -9.62
CA PRO A 53 -7.45 0.82 -10.21
C PRO A 53 -6.81 2.16 -9.86
N TYR A 54 -7.60 3.19 -9.50
CA TYR A 54 -7.05 4.47 -9.06
C TYR A 54 -6.38 4.36 -7.68
N PHE A 55 -6.90 3.50 -6.80
CA PHE A 55 -6.32 3.27 -5.48
C PHE A 55 -5.00 2.51 -5.61
N GLN A 56 -4.93 1.53 -6.51
CA GLN A 56 -3.69 0.81 -6.82
C GLN A 56 -2.62 1.73 -7.40
N TYR A 57 -2.99 2.55 -8.38
CA TYR A 57 -2.08 3.53 -8.98
C TYR A 57 -1.58 4.55 -7.95
N PHE A 58 -2.45 5.03 -7.06
CA PHE A 58 -2.08 5.95 -5.99
C PHE A 58 -1.01 5.34 -5.06
N CYS A 59 -1.22 4.09 -4.67
CA CYS A 59 -0.30 3.29 -3.86
C CYS A 59 1.01 2.89 -4.58
N GLY A 60 1.13 3.16 -5.88
CA GLY A 60 2.36 2.93 -6.65
C GLY A 60 2.39 1.62 -7.44
N GLU A 61 1.28 0.91 -7.53
CA GLU A 61 1.19 -0.27 -8.40
C GLU A 61 1.21 0.15 -9.88
N THR A 62 1.98 -0.59 -10.68
CA THR A 62 2.06 -0.38 -12.14
C THR A 62 1.14 -1.36 -12.89
N PHE A 63 0.78 -2.48 -12.24
CA PHE A 63 -0.10 -3.52 -12.77
C PHE A 63 -1.30 -3.71 -11.85
N PHE A 64 -2.43 -4.13 -12.42
CA PHE A 64 -3.63 -4.37 -11.64
C PHE A 64 -3.48 -5.62 -10.78
N GLN A 65 -3.65 -5.47 -9.47
CA GLN A 65 -3.57 -6.54 -8.49
C GLN A 65 -4.98 -7.03 -8.17
N HIS A 66 -5.20 -8.35 -8.26
CA HIS A 66 -6.49 -8.98 -7.95
C HIS A 66 -6.56 -9.55 -6.53
N ALA A 67 -5.47 -9.45 -5.76
CA ALA A 67 -5.38 -9.91 -4.38
C ALA A 67 -5.25 -8.71 -3.43
N PRO A 68 -5.77 -8.78 -2.20
CA PRO A 68 -5.69 -7.68 -1.24
C PRO A 68 -4.25 -7.34 -0.86
N ALA A 69 -4.00 -6.05 -0.65
CA ALA A 69 -2.71 -5.50 -0.27
C ALA A 69 -2.23 -6.15 1.05
N GLY A 70 -1.22 -7.01 0.97
CA GLY A 70 -0.71 -7.79 2.09
C GLY A 70 -0.93 -9.30 2.01
N GLY A 71 -1.47 -9.80 0.88
CA GLY A 71 -1.74 -11.22 0.61
C GLY A 71 -0.77 -12.20 1.28
N THR A 72 -1.17 -12.70 2.44
CA THR A 72 -0.83 -14.04 2.88
C THR A 72 -1.35 -15.00 1.82
N ALA A 73 -0.47 -15.82 1.26
CA ALA A 73 -0.87 -17.00 0.52
C ALA A 73 -1.94 -17.77 1.35
N PRO A 74 -2.96 -18.37 0.72
CA PRO A 74 -3.80 -19.33 1.43
C PRO A 74 -2.89 -20.42 2.01
N ARG A 75 -3.15 -20.80 3.27
CA ARG A 75 -2.48 -21.92 3.95
C ARG A 75 -2.54 -23.19 3.12
#